data_AF-A0AA95KJH4-F1
#
_entry.id   AF-A0AA95KJH4-F1
#
_cell.length_a   1.000
_cell.length_b   1.000
_cell.length_c   1.000
_cell.angle_alpha   90.00
_cell.angle_beta   90.00
_cell.angle_gamma   90.00
#
_symmetry.space_group_name_H-M   'P 1'
#
loop_
_entity.id
_entity.type
_entity.pdbx_description
1 polymer ?
#
loop_
_entity_poly.entity_id
_entity_poly.type
_entity_poly.pdbx_seq_one_letter_code
_entity_poly.pdbx_strand_id
1 'polypeptide(L)'
;MDIFTVHLQNRKKLSSRINLTQLADTTNGYSGADIESIVTEAIEQAFVDHRAELDTERLLKVVNTTHPLKEVMKTKVEEYQEKFAEMKIKKASKS
;
A
#
# COMPACT_ATOMS: atom_id res chain seq x y z
N MET A 1 9.10 -8.88 12.17
CA MET A 1 8.69 -9.89 11.19
C MET A 1 8.20 -9.12 9.98
N ASP A 2 8.96 -9.15 8.87
CA ASP A 2 8.69 -8.30 7.71
C ASP A 2 7.56 -8.88 6.86
N ILE A 3 6.51 -8.08 6.67
CA ILE A 3 5.32 -8.47 5.92
C ILE A 3 5.68 -8.84 4.46
N PHE A 4 6.60 -8.10 3.83
CA PHE A 4 7.13 -8.43 2.51
C PHE A 4 7.75 -9.83 2.44
N THR A 5 8.54 -10.22 3.45
CA THR A 5 9.20 -11.53 3.50
C THR A 5 8.17 -12.66 3.43
N VAL A 6 7.11 -12.57 4.24
CA VAL A 6 6.03 -13.57 4.27
C VAL A 6 5.36 -13.67 2.90
N HIS A 7 4.95 -12.54 2.32
CA HIS A 7 4.24 -12.51 1.04
C HIS A 7 5.10 -12.97 -0.15
N LEU A 8 6.40 -12.68 -0.15
CA LEU A 8 7.33 -13.10 -1.20
C LEU A 8 7.74 -14.57 -1.06
N GLN A 9 7.94 -15.06 0.16
CA GLN A 9 8.24 -16.48 0.42
C GLN A 9 7.08 -17.39 0.04
N ASN A 10 5.85 -17.06 0.47
CA ASN A 10 4.66 -17.85 0.16
C ASN A 10 4.42 -18.00 -1.35
N ARG A 11 4.83 -16.98 -2.13
CA ARG A 11 4.72 -16.96 -3.59
C ARG A 11 5.95 -17.50 -4.32
N LYS A 12 6.99 -17.96 -3.59
CA LYS A 12 8.27 -18.41 -4.15
C LYS A 12 8.95 -17.36 -5.05
N LYS A 13 8.81 -16.08 -4.70
CA LYS A 13 9.36 -14.93 -5.43
C LYS A 13 10.41 -14.16 -4.63
N LEU A 14 10.71 -14.58 -3.39
CA LEU A 14 11.82 -14.00 -2.65
C LEU A 14 13.15 -14.33 -3.36
N SER A 15 13.95 -13.31 -3.64
CA SER A 15 15.25 -13.43 -4.28
C SER A 15 16.27 -12.54 -3.57
N SER A 16 17.57 -12.81 -3.77
CA SER A 16 18.65 -11.96 -3.25
C SER A 16 18.71 -10.57 -3.91
N ARG A 17 17.94 -10.34 -4.98
CA ARG A 17 17.81 -9.03 -5.64
C ARG A 17 16.80 -8.11 -4.93
N ILE A 18 16.12 -8.61 -3.91
CA ILE A 18 15.11 -7.88 -3.13
C ILE A 18 15.70 -7.41 -1.81
N ASN A 19 15.79 -6.10 -1.64
CA ASN A 19 16.17 -5.44 -0.42
C ASN A 19 14.92 -5.18 0.44
N LEU A 20 14.65 -6.11 1.36
CA LEU A 20 13.50 -6.05 2.25
C LEU A 20 13.55 -4.84 3.19
N THR A 21 14.75 -4.44 3.64
CA THR A 21 14.94 -3.27 4.50
C THR A 21 14.49 -1.99 3.77
N GLN A 22 14.94 -1.81 2.54
CA GLN A 22 14.54 -0.64 1.74
C GLN A 22 13.03 -0.60 1.50
N LEU A 23 12.41 -1.76 1.21
CA LEU A 23 10.96 -1.84 1.04
C LEU A 23 10.24 -1.45 2.33
N ALA A 24 10.64 -2.00 3.47
CA ALA A 24 10.06 -1.68 4.77
C ALA A 24 10.13 -0.19 5.10
N ASP A 25 11.29 0.45 4.85
CA ASP A 25 11.48 1.88 5.08
C ASP A 25 10.56 2.73 4.20
N THR A 26 10.40 2.38 2.92
CA THR A 26 9.54 3.12 1.98
C THR A 26 8.05 2.90 2.20
N THR A 27 7.65 1.76 2.79
CA THR A 27 6.24 1.43 3.03
C THR A 27 5.80 1.66 4.48
N ASN A 28 6.46 2.56 5.21
CA ASN A 28 6.11 2.81 6.61
C ASN A 28 4.67 3.34 6.73
N GLY A 29 3.84 2.60 7.47
CA GLY A 29 2.42 2.89 7.65
C GLY A 29 1.50 2.40 6.52
N TYR A 30 1.99 1.57 5.60
CA TYR A 30 1.15 0.77 4.71
C TYR A 30 0.52 -0.37 5.51
N SER A 31 -0.71 -0.75 5.17
CA SER A 31 -1.37 -1.91 5.79
C SER A 31 -0.87 -3.22 5.16
N GLY A 32 -1.08 -4.36 5.82
CA GLY A 32 -0.74 -5.67 5.25
C GLY A 32 -1.43 -5.92 3.90
N ALA A 33 -2.65 -5.39 3.71
CA ALA A 33 -3.36 -5.45 2.44
C ALA A 33 -2.69 -4.61 1.35
N ASP A 34 -2.19 -3.41 1.68
CA ASP A 34 -1.43 -2.59 0.72
C ASP A 34 -0.16 -3.33 0.27
N ILE A 35 0.58 -3.93 1.21
CA ILE A 35 1.79 -4.71 0.89
C ILE A 35 1.46 -5.91 0.00
N GLU A 36 0.36 -6.61 0.29
CA GLU A 36 -0.11 -7.72 -0.54
C GLU A 36 -0.46 -7.27 -1.97
N SER A 37 -1.16 -6.15 -2.12
CA SER A 37 -1.46 -5.56 -3.42
C SER A 37 -0.18 -5.19 -4.17
N ILE A 38 0.79 -4.56 -3.51
CA ILE A 38 2.10 -4.22 -4.11
C ILE A 38 2.80 -5.47 -4.64
N VAL A 39 2.89 -6.53 -3.83
CA VAL A 39 3.55 -7.79 -4.24
C VAL A 39 2.81 -8.42 -5.41
N THR A 40 1.49 -8.41 -5.40
CA THR A 40 0.66 -9.00 -6.47
C THR A 40 0.84 -8.26 -7.78
N GLU A 41 0.73 -6.93 -7.77
CA GLU A 41 0.90 -6.09 -8.96
C GLU A 41 2.33 -6.20 -9.51
N ALA A 42 3.36 -6.25 -8.64
CA ALA A 42 4.74 -6.45 -9.09
C ALA A 42 4.92 -7.79 -9.82
N ILE A 43 4.27 -8.86 -9.36
CA ILE A 43 4.28 -10.19 -10.02
C ILE A 43 3.56 -10.13 -11.37
N GLU A 44 2.38 -9.51 -11.43
CA GLU A 44 1.61 -9.37 -12.67
C GLU A 44 2.39 -8.57 -13.72
N GLN A 45 2.95 -7.43 -13.33
CA GLN A 45 3.82 -6.68 -14.21
C GLN A 45 4.99 -7.56 -14.67
N ALA A 46 5.56 -8.43 -13.81
CA ALA A 46 6.78 -9.19 -14.15
C ALA A 46 6.46 -10.23 -15.22
N PHE A 47 5.29 -10.83 -15.05
CA PHE A 47 4.71 -11.74 -16.02
C PHE A 47 4.48 -11.05 -17.39
N VAL A 48 3.92 -9.83 -17.40
CA VAL A 48 3.71 -9.04 -18.63
C VAL A 48 5.04 -8.68 -19.31
N ASP A 49 6.07 -8.35 -18.55
CA ASP A 49 7.43 -8.04 -19.06
C ASP A 49 8.20 -9.30 -19.53
N HIS A 50 7.60 -10.49 -19.48
CA HIS A 50 8.27 -11.78 -19.71
C HIS A 50 9.53 -11.99 -18.83
N ARG A 51 9.55 -11.39 -17.63
CA ARG A 51 10.64 -11.55 -16.65
C ARG A 51 10.20 -12.44 -15.50
N ALA A 52 10.99 -13.48 -15.22
CA ALA A 52 10.67 -14.46 -14.18
C ALA A 52 10.94 -13.94 -12.75
N GLU A 53 11.93 -13.04 -12.62
CA GLU A 53 12.47 -12.58 -11.34
C GLU A 53 11.93 -11.21 -10.95
N LEU A 54 11.69 -11.05 -9.64
CA LEU A 54 11.45 -9.75 -9.01
C LEU A 54 12.76 -9.22 -8.43
N ASP A 55 12.89 -7.90 -8.47
CA ASP A 55 13.93 -7.13 -7.80
C ASP A 55 13.33 -5.97 -7.00
N THR A 56 14.19 -5.30 -6.25
CA THR A 56 13.83 -4.15 -5.40
C THR A 56 13.23 -3.01 -6.21
N GLU A 57 13.83 -2.67 -7.36
CA GLU A 57 13.43 -1.53 -8.18
C GLU A 57 11.98 -1.68 -8.64
N ARG A 58 11.59 -2.89 -9.04
CA ARG A 58 10.24 -3.19 -9.49
C ARG A 58 9.19 -3.04 -8.40
N LEU A 59 9.49 -3.57 -7.22
CA LEU A 59 8.62 -3.44 -6.06
C LEU A 59 8.48 -1.96 -5.67
N LEU A 60 9.57 -1.20 -5.68
CA LEU A 60 9.54 0.24 -5.42
C LEU A 60 8.76 1.03 -6.48
N LYS A 61 8.84 0.63 -7.75
CA LYS A 61 8.04 1.25 -8.81
C LYS A 61 6.55 1.10 -8.53
N VAL A 62 6.13 -0.10 -8.13
CA VAL A 62 4.74 -0.36 -7.74
C VAL A 62 4.38 0.43 -6.49
N VAL A 63 5.21 0.43 -5.44
CA VAL A 63 5.00 1.25 -4.23
C VAL A 63 4.73 2.73 -4.56
N ASN A 64 5.44 3.29 -5.53
CA ASN A 64 5.30 4.69 -5.94
C ASN A 64 4.06 4.95 -6.81
N THR A 65 3.59 3.96 -7.57
CA THR A 65 2.39 4.10 -8.41
C THR A 65 1.11 3.76 -7.64
N THR A 66 1.20 2.85 -6.68
CA THR A 66 0.12 2.48 -5.77
C THR A 66 -0.03 3.59 -4.72
N HIS A 67 -1.01 4.47 -4.90
CA HIS A 67 -1.40 5.39 -3.82
C HIS A 67 -1.85 4.54 -2.62
N PRO A 68 -1.17 4.60 -1.47
CA PRO A 68 -1.52 3.74 -0.33
C PRO A 68 -2.96 3.99 0.08
N LEU A 69 -3.71 2.93 0.39
CA LEU A 69 -5.07 3.07 0.88
C LEU A 69 -5.13 3.99 2.09
N LYS A 70 -4.07 4.05 2.92
CA LYS A 70 -3.91 5.02 3.99
C LYS A 70 -4.08 6.48 3.55
N GLU A 71 -3.53 6.91 2.41
CA GLU A 71 -3.69 8.31 1.96
C GLU A 71 -5.11 8.56 1.47
N VAL A 72 -5.66 7.64 0.66
CA VAL A 72 -7.05 7.74 0.19
C VAL A 72 -8.05 7.67 1.35
N MET A 73 -7.79 6.82 2.34
CA MET A 73 -8.61 6.67 3.55
C MET A 73 -8.41 7.83 4.51
N LYS A 74 -7.20 8.38 4.66
CA LYS A 74 -6.96 9.59 5.47
C LYS A 74 -7.79 10.76 4.93
N THR A 75 -7.73 11.01 3.63
CA THR A 75 -8.54 12.06 2.98
C THR A 75 -10.03 11.82 3.20
N LYS A 76 -10.52 10.58 3.04
CA LYS A 76 -11.93 10.25 3.29
C LYS A 76 -12.32 10.38 4.75
N VAL A 77 -11.46 9.96 5.68
CA VAL A 77 -11.71 10.06 7.12
C VAL A 77 -11.75 11.53 7.54
N GLU A 78 -10.82 12.35 7.06
CA GLU A 78 -10.82 13.81 7.25
C GLU A 78 -12.11 14.42 6.69
N GLU A 79 -12.50 14.06 5.47
CA GLU A 79 -13.75 14.50 4.84
C GLU A 79 -15.00 14.09 5.65
N TYR A 80 -15.04 12.86 6.16
CA TYR A 80 -16.13 12.42 7.03
C TYR A 80 -16.15 13.17 8.36
N GLN A 81 -14.99 13.41 8.99
CA GLN A 81 -14.88 14.17 10.23
C GLN A 81 -15.36 15.62 10.03
N GLU A 82 -14.97 16.27 8.94
CA GLU A 82 -15.46 17.60 8.56
C GLU A 82 -16.98 17.60 8.34
N LYS A 83 -17.52 16.63 7.59
CA LYS A 83 -18.97 16.49 7.38
C LYS A 83 -19.73 16.27 8.69
N PHE A 84 -19.19 15.46 9.61
CA PHE A 84 -19.77 15.26 10.94
C PHE A 84 -19.71 16.53 11.78
N ALA A 85 -18.62 17.30 11.70
CA ALA A 85 -18.50 18.60 12.37
C ALA A 85 -19.52 19.61 11.82
N GLU A 86 -19.67 19.72 10.50
CA GLU A 86 -20.69 20.57 9.88
C GLU A 86 -22.12 20.18 10.27
N MET A 87 -22.42 18.88 10.29
CA MET A 87 -23.75 18.38 10.71
C MET A 87 -24.05 18.71 12.18
N LYS A 88 -23.06 18.59 13.07
CA LYS A 88 -23.19 19.01 14.47
C LYS A 88 -23.41 20.53 14.60
N ILE A 89 -22.77 21.33 13.76
CA ILE A 89 -22.92 22.79 13.77
C ILE A 89 -24.27 23.24 13.20
N LYS A 90 -24.81 22.55 12.17
CA LYS A 90 -26.06 22.94 11.50
C LYS A 90 -27.35 22.44 12.17
N LYS A 91 -27.32 21.42 13.04
CA LYS A 91 -28.51 20.89 13.74
C LYS A 91 -28.45 21.08 15.26
N ALA A 92 -28.60 22.31 15.72
CA ALA A 92 -29.00 22.61 17.11
C ALA A 92 -29.69 23.98 17.29
N SER A 93 -29.95 24.73 16.21
CA SER A 93 -30.55 26.08 16.32
C SER A 93 -31.60 26.32 15.26
N LYS A 94 -32.73 25.61 15.39
CA LYS A 94 -34.08 26.09 15.04
C LYS A 94 -35.08 25.38 15.96
N SER A 95 -35.17 25.88 17.19
CA SER A 95 -36.45 25.93 17.91
C SER A 95 -37.09 27.27 17.63
#